data_AF-A0A9Q0BYC1-F1
#
_entry.id   AF-A0A9Q0BYC1-F1
#
_cell.length_a   1.000
_cell.length_b   1.000
_cell.length_c   1.000
_cell.angle_alpha   90.00
_cell.angle_beta   90.00
_cell.angle_gamma   90.00
#
_symmetry.space_group_name_H-M   'P 1'
#
loop_
_entity.id
_entity.type
_entity.pdbx_description
1 polymer ?
#
loop_
_entity_poly.entity_id
_entity_poly.type
_entity_poly.pdbx_seq_one_letter_code
_entity_poly.pdbx_strand_id
1 'polypeptide(L)'
;MIGPVSQGPGGADQVPSRAADERADQHTGVLREATDRRLATLAGLGDRAAFEELFARHFAATVRFAVPMLDGDERLAEDAVQEAWIKAWKALPDFRGDSAVRTWLFSITARSAMDARRRRRPVPIDDRLLEARRDGTGPGAGEEPGARSPEDLYGDLELWQALQLALDELPWNQRACWVLREIDGRSYDEISSTLNLSTTVVRGQLHRARRALARRMEQWRR
;
A
#
# COMPACT_ATOMS: atom_id res chain seq x y z
N MET A 1 54.04 30.72 36.78
CA MET A 1 53.21 31.94 36.93
C MET A 1 52.14 31.87 35.85
N ILE A 2 50.88 31.64 36.25
CA ILE A 2 49.74 31.31 35.39
C ILE A 2 48.87 32.56 35.24
N GLY A 3 48.44 32.86 34.00
CA GLY A 3 47.25 33.68 33.69
C GLY A 3 47.40 34.59 32.46
N PRO A 4 46.30 34.99 31.77
CA PRO A 4 44.93 34.47 31.81
C PRO A 4 44.45 33.87 30.47
N VAL A 5 43.46 33.00 30.62
CA VAL A 5 42.59 32.41 29.59
C VAL A 5 41.66 33.48 29.04
N SER A 6 41.58 33.64 27.72
CA SER A 6 40.55 34.45 27.06
C SER A 6 39.34 33.56 26.71
N GLN A 7 38.19 33.87 27.32
CA GLN A 7 36.88 33.25 27.08
C GLN A 7 36.02 34.14 26.16
N GLY A 8 35.31 33.50 25.22
CA GLY A 8 34.01 33.94 24.67
C GLY A 8 34.02 35.08 23.63
N PRO A 9 32.99 35.21 22.76
CA PRO A 9 31.61 34.77 22.98
C PRO A 9 31.25 33.55 22.10
N GLY A 10 30.49 32.59 22.60
CA GLY A 10 29.06 32.79 22.80
C GLY A 10 28.35 32.49 21.47
N GLY A 11 28.40 31.23 21.04
CA GLY A 11 27.57 30.74 19.95
C GLY A 11 26.12 30.94 20.36
N ALA A 12 25.45 31.89 19.72
CA ALA A 12 24.03 32.08 19.86
C ALA A 12 23.35 30.77 19.43
N ASP A 13 22.81 30.04 20.41
CA ASP A 13 21.71 29.12 20.20
C ASP A 13 20.61 29.92 19.49
N GLN A 14 20.55 29.81 18.17
CA GLN A 14 19.41 30.24 17.39
C GLN A 14 18.27 29.28 17.73
N VAL A 15 17.57 29.57 18.81
CA VAL A 15 16.24 29.04 19.05
C VAL A 15 15.42 29.39 17.79
N PRO A 16 14.85 28.40 17.08
CA PRO A 16 14.05 28.69 15.89
C PRO A 16 12.95 29.70 16.24
N SER A 17 12.83 30.74 15.41
CA SER A 17 11.87 31.82 15.65
C SER A 17 10.46 31.24 15.65
N ARG A 18 9.70 31.48 16.71
CA ARG A 18 8.31 31.05 16.89
C ARG A 18 7.40 31.38 15.69
N ALA A 19 7.71 32.45 14.96
CA ALA A 19 7.00 32.83 13.73
C ALA A 19 7.30 31.93 12.52
N ALA A 20 8.45 31.26 12.48
CA ALA A 20 8.77 30.25 11.47
C ALA A 20 8.04 28.93 11.76
N ASP A 21 7.96 28.53 13.03
CA ASP A 21 7.20 27.36 13.47
C ASP A 21 5.69 27.56 13.20
N GLU A 22 5.14 28.72 13.53
CA GLU A 22 3.73 29.05 13.25
C GLU A 22 3.40 29.06 11.75
N ARG A 23 4.35 29.45 10.88
CA ARG A 23 4.18 29.40 9.42
C ARG A 23 4.29 27.98 8.87
N ALA A 24 5.18 27.16 9.43
CA ALA A 24 5.30 25.74 9.08
C ALA A 24 4.02 24.99 9.47
N ASP A 25 3.50 25.23 10.67
CA ASP A 25 2.24 24.63 11.16
C ASP A 25 1.04 25.04 10.31
N GLN A 26 0.97 26.32 9.90
CA GLN A 26 -0.07 26.80 8.97
C GLN A 26 0.06 26.16 7.58
N HIS A 27 1.27 26.01 7.05
CA HIS A 27 1.52 25.33 5.77
C HIS A 27 1.07 23.87 5.84
N THR A 28 1.43 23.14 6.90
CA THR A 28 0.99 21.76 7.13
C THR A 28 -0.54 21.66 7.25
N GLY A 29 -1.19 22.62 7.93
CA GLY A 29 -2.66 22.69 8.01
C GLY A 29 -3.32 22.83 6.63
N VAL A 30 -2.81 23.74 5.79
CA VAL A 30 -3.32 23.94 4.43
C VAL A 30 -3.11 22.70 3.55
N LEU A 31 -1.99 22.00 3.71
CA LEU A 31 -1.73 20.76 2.96
C LEU A 31 -2.69 19.62 3.36
N ARG A 32 -3.02 19.49 4.64
CA ARG A 32 -3.99 18.48 5.14
C ARG A 32 -5.40 18.64 4.56
N GLU A 33 -5.79 19.85 4.18
CA GLU A 33 -7.09 20.13 3.54
C GLU A 33 -7.01 20.11 2.00
N ALA A 34 -5.80 20.16 1.44
CA ALA A 34 -5.61 20.18 0.00
C ALA A 34 -6.04 18.86 -0.65
N THR A 35 -6.65 18.94 -1.83
CA THR A 35 -6.95 17.77 -2.66
C THR A 35 -5.68 17.02 -3.05
N ASP A 36 -5.76 15.70 -3.23
CA ASP A 36 -4.62 14.89 -3.66
C ASP A 36 -3.99 15.39 -4.97
N ARG A 37 -4.80 15.90 -5.90
CA ARG A 37 -4.30 16.48 -7.15
C ARG A 37 -3.39 17.69 -6.88
N ARG A 38 -3.80 18.58 -5.98
CA ARG A 38 -3.00 19.74 -5.58
C ARG A 38 -1.71 19.31 -4.89
N LEU A 39 -1.80 18.34 -3.97
CA LEU A 39 -0.62 17.80 -3.31
C LEU A 39 0.36 17.16 -4.30
N ALA A 40 -0.14 16.41 -5.29
CA ALA A 40 0.69 15.81 -6.33
C ALA A 40 1.39 16.88 -7.19
N THR A 41 0.69 17.97 -7.54
CA THR A 41 1.31 19.10 -8.24
C THR A 41 2.42 19.75 -7.41
N LEU A 42 2.16 20.05 -6.13
CA LEU A 42 3.16 20.67 -5.25
C LEU A 42 4.36 19.75 -5.02
N ALA A 43 4.11 18.46 -4.78
CA ALA A 43 5.15 17.46 -4.61
C ALA A 43 5.99 17.26 -5.88
N GLY A 44 5.37 17.31 -7.06
CA GLY A 44 6.07 17.28 -8.35
C GLY A 44 6.97 18.51 -8.58
N LEU A 45 6.69 19.63 -7.92
CA LEU A 45 7.55 20.82 -7.89
C LEU A 45 8.61 20.78 -6.77
N GLY A 46 8.68 19.69 -5.99
CA GLY A 46 9.66 19.49 -4.94
C GLY A 46 9.17 19.82 -3.52
N ASP A 47 7.89 20.13 -3.31
CA ASP A 47 7.34 20.30 -1.95
C ASP A 47 7.28 18.94 -1.23
N ARG A 48 8.25 18.73 -0.35
CA ARG A 48 8.36 17.51 0.46
C ARG A 48 7.18 17.33 1.41
N ALA A 49 6.67 18.40 2.01
CA ALA A 49 5.55 18.31 2.94
C ALA A 49 4.27 17.87 2.21
N ALA A 50 4.07 18.32 0.97
CA ALA A 50 2.95 17.88 0.15
C ALA A 50 3.01 16.37 -0.17
N PHE A 51 4.21 15.82 -0.37
CA PHE A 51 4.38 14.38 -0.55
C PHE A 51 4.22 13.58 0.73
N GLU A 52 4.73 14.08 1.86
CA GLU A 52 4.52 13.47 3.17
C GLU A 52 3.03 13.36 3.50
N GLU A 53 2.23 14.37 3.13
CA GLU A 53 0.78 14.32 3.26
C GLU A 53 0.14 13.26 2.33
N LEU A 54 0.56 13.15 1.06
CA LEU A 54 0.11 12.06 0.19
C LEU A 54 0.47 10.68 0.77
N PHE A 55 1.69 10.54 1.28
CA PHE A 55 2.18 9.33 1.92
C PHE A 55 1.31 8.96 3.13
N ALA A 56 1.07 9.90 4.04
CA ALA A 56 0.23 9.69 5.21
C ALA A 56 -1.19 9.21 4.83
N ARG A 57 -1.78 9.75 3.77
CA ARG A 57 -3.13 9.39 3.31
C ARG A 57 -3.24 8.01 2.68
N HIS A 58 -2.23 7.61 1.90
CA HIS A 58 -2.37 6.47 0.99
C HIS A 58 -1.45 5.29 1.29
N PHE A 59 -0.38 5.48 2.07
CA PHE A 59 0.60 4.43 2.33
C PHE A 59 -0.04 3.17 2.93
N ALA A 60 -0.83 3.33 3.99
CA ALA A 60 -1.50 2.20 4.63
C ALA A 60 -2.45 1.45 3.66
N ALA A 61 -3.11 2.16 2.75
CA ALA A 61 -3.96 1.54 1.74
C ALA A 61 -3.14 0.76 0.70
N THR A 62 -1.99 1.28 0.29
CA THR A 62 -1.07 0.58 -0.61
C THR A 62 -0.47 -0.69 0.03
N VAL A 63 -0.18 -0.67 1.34
CA VAL A 63 0.24 -1.86 2.10
C VAL A 63 -0.88 -2.88 2.17
N ARG A 64 -2.09 -2.49 2.56
CA ARG A 64 -3.26 -3.40 2.59
C ARG A 64 -3.53 -4.07 1.24
N PHE A 65 -3.23 -3.40 0.13
CA PHE A 65 -3.29 -4.01 -1.19
C PHE A 65 -2.13 -4.96 -1.46
N ALA A 66 -0.90 -4.60 -1.10
CA ALA A 66 0.29 -5.38 -1.41
C ALA A 66 0.40 -6.69 -0.63
N VAL A 67 -0.06 -6.73 0.63
CA VAL A 67 -0.01 -7.94 1.49
C VAL A 67 -0.64 -9.17 0.82
N PRO A 68 -1.92 -9.14 0.40
CA PRO A 68 -2.51 -10.28 -0.30
C PRO A 68 -1.85 -10.51 -1.68
N MET A 69 -1.19 -9.53 -2.31
CA MET A 69 -0.51 -9.76 -3.59
C MET A 69 0.79 -10.56 -3.46
N LEU A 70 1.39 -10.54 -2.27
CA LEU A 70 2.68 -11.15 -1.95
C LEU A 70 2.54 -12.36 -1.02
N ASP A 71 1.39 -13.03 -1.12
CA ASP A 71 1.09 -14.28 -0.43
C ASP A 71 1.18 -14.13 1.11
N GLY A 72 0.66 -13.02 1.63
CA GLY A 72 0.61 -12.70 3.07
C GLY A 72 1.93 -12.26 3.70
N ASP A 73 3.02 -12.15 2.93
CA ASP A 73 4.31 -11.69 3.43
C ASP A 73 4.32 -10.17 3.66
N GLU A 74 4.05 -9.76 4.90
CA GLU A 74 3.95 -8.35 5.29
C GLU A 74 5.26 -7.58 5.08
N ARG A 75 6.39 -8.19 5.41
CA ARG A 75 7.70 -7.54 5.26
C ARG A 75 8.01 -7.28 3.80
N LEU A 76 7.81 -8.30 2.95
CA LEU A 76 8.00 -8.15 1.50
C LEU A 76 7.03 -7.14 0.90
N ALA A 77 5.80 -7.07 1.42
CA ALA A 77 4.79 -6.10 1.00
C ALA A 77 5.18 -4.67 1.37
N GLU A 78 5.65 -4.43 2.59
CA GLU A 78 6.16 -3.13 3.01
C GLU A 78 7.35 -2.70 2.15
N ASP A 79 8.32 -3.58 1.93
CA ASP A 79 9.49 -3.30 1.08
C ASP A 79 9.06 -2.92 -0.36
N ALA A 80 8.14 -3.68 -0.94
CA ALA A 80 7.63 -3.41 -2.29
C ALA A 80 6.84 -2.09 -2.36
N VAL A 81 6.09 -1.75 -1.31
CA VAL A 81 5.36 -0.48 -1.21
C VAL A 81 6.33 0.68 -1.03
N GLN A 82 7.35 0.57 -0.18
CA GLN A 82 8.39 1.59 -0.06
C GLN A 82 9.08 1.85 -1.40
N GLU A 83 9.45 0.78 -2.13
CA GLU A 83 10.00 0.91 -3.49
C GLU A 83 9.01 1.63 -4.43
N ALA A 84 7.71 1.31 -4.34
CA ALA A 84 6.67 1.99 -5.11
C ALA A 84 6.56 3.48 -4.79
N TRP A 85 6.65 3.88 -3.52
CA TRP A 85 6.60 5.29 -3.12
C TRP A 85 7.85 6.06 -3.55
N ILE A 86 9.03 5.43 -3.54
CA ILE A 86 10.25 6.02 -4.12
C ILE A 86 10.09 6.23 -5.63
N LYS A 87 9.53 5.25 -6.35
CA LYS A 87 9.21 5.38 -7.79
C LYS A 87 8.17 6.49 -8.02
N ALA A 88 7.15 6.58 -7.18
CA ALA A 88 6.13 7.62 -7.26
C ALA A 88 6.73 9.02 -7.07
N TRP A 89 7.57 9.23 -6.05
CA TRP A 89 8.28 10.50 -5.85
C TRP A 89 9.04 10.93 -7.10
N LYS A 90 9.79 10.00 -7.73
CA LYS A 90 10.55 10.28 -8.95
C LYS A 90 9.68 10.57 -10.17
N ALA A 91 8.47 10.01 -10.23
CA ALA A 91 7.57 10.13 -11.37
C ALA A 91 6.50 11.24 -11.21
N LEU A 92 6.37 11.84 -10.02
CA LEU A 92 5.42 12.91 -9.74
C LEU A 92 5.57 14.14 -10.66
N PRO A 93 6.79 14.61 -11.01
CA PRO A 93 6.95 15.74 -11.94
C PRO A 93 6.27 15.50 -13.30
N ASP A 94 6.19 14.24 -13.74
CA ASP A 94 5.59 13.83 -15.01
C ASP A 94 4.11 13.43 -14.88
N PHE A 95 3.52 13.55 -13.69
CA PHE A 95 2.13 13.16 -13.46
C PHE A 95 1.14 14.13 -14.12
N ARG A 96 0.53 13.69 -15.22
CA ARG A 96 -0.40 14.51 -16.04
C ARG A 96 -1.82 14.65 -15.49
N GLY A 97 -2.19 13.87 -14.49
CA GLY A 97 -3.55 13.91 -13.93
C GLY A 97 -4.62 13.19 -14.76
N ASP A 98 -4.20 12.33 -15.71
CA ASP A 98 -5.07 11.49 -16.56
C ASP A 98 -5.91 10.47 -15.76
N SER A 99 -5.55 10.22 -14.50
CA SER A 99 -6.31 9.43 -13.52
C SER A 99 -6.27 10.11 -12.15
N ALA A 100 -7.06 9.63 -11.19
CA ALA A 100 -6.93 10.05 -9.81
C ALA A 100 -5.54 9.68 -9.26
N VAL A 101 -4.97 10.51 -8.39
CA VAL A 101 -3.63 10.28 -7.79
C VAL A 101 -3.59 8.92 -7.09
N ARG A 102 -4.66 8.54 -6.39
CA ARG A 102 -4.78 7.22 -5.78
C ARG A 102 -4.68 6.09 -6.81
N THR A 103 -5.44 6.15 -7.90
CA THR A 103 -5.39 5.15 -9.00
C THR A 103 -3.98 5.01 -9.55
N TRP A 104 -3.30 6.15 -9.75
CA TRP A 104 -1.92 6.19 -10.21
C TRP A 104 -0.95 5.57 -9.21
N LEU A 105 -1.03 5.89 -7.92
CA LEU A 105 -0.21 5.29 -6.86
C LEU A 105 -0.39 3.76 -6.83
N PHE A 106 -1.62 3.27 -6.84
CA PHE A 106 -1.91 1.84 -6.85
C PHE A 106 -1.36 1.13 -8.10
N SER A 107 -1.30 1.81 -9.25
CA SER A 107 -0.68 1.23 -10.46
C SER A 107 0.83 1.04 -10.29
N ILE A 108 1.50 1.95 -9.58
CA ILE A 108 2.94 1.82 -9.27
C ILE A 108 3.12 0.70 -8.23
N THR A 109 2.29 0.66 -7.19
CA THR A 109 2.31 -0.41 -6.18
C THR A 109 2.07 -1.78 -6.78
N ALA A 110 1.10 -1.94 -7.68
CA ALA A 110 0.83 -3.21 -8.36
C ALA A 110 2.03 -3.69 -9.19
N ARG A 111 2.72 -2.77 -9.88
CA ARG A 111 3.95 -3.09 -10.61
C ARG A 111 5.08 -3.50 -9.67
N SER A 112 5.35 -2.75 -8.61
CA SER A 112 6.38 -3.10 -7.63
C SER A 112 6.11 -4.43 -6.92
N ALA A 113 4.86 -4.71 -6.55
CA ALA A 113 4.49 -6.00 -5.95
C ALA A 113 4.66 -7.15 -6.95
N MET A 114 4.33 -6.96 -8.23
CA MET A 114 4.59 -7.95 -9.27
C MET A 114 6.09 -8.20 -9.44
N ASP A 115 6.92 -7.15 -9.45
CA ASP A 115 8.37 -7.25 -9.53
C ASP A 115 8.96 -8.01 -8.33
N ALA A 116 8.51 -7.68 -7.11
CA ALA A 116 8.92 -8.37 -5.88
C ALA A 116 8.55 -9.87 -5.92
N ARG A 117 7.33 -10.19 -6.35
CA ARG A 117 6.88 -11.58 -6.54
C ARG A 117 7.73 -12.34 -7.55
N ARG A 118 8.12 -11.69 -8.65
CA ARG A 118 9.01 -12.26 -9.67
C ARG A 118 10.42 -12.50 -9.14
N ARG A 119 10.97 -11.60 -8.31
CA ARG A 119 12.30 -11.79 -7.69
C ARG A 119 12.32 -12.96 -6.71
N ARG A 120 11.23 -13.17 -5.96
CA ARG A 120 11.07 -14.31 -5.03
C ARG A 120 10.97 -15.66 -5.75
N ARG A 121 10.50 -15.70 -7.00
CA ARG A 121 10.39 -16.91 -7.82
C ARG A 121 11.40 -16.89 -8.97
N PRO A 122 12.57 -17.52 -8.86
CA PRO A 122 13.53 -17.55 -9.96
C PRO A 122 12.93 -18.33 -11.14
N VAL A 123 12.50 -17.61 -12.19
CA VAL A 123 12.04 -18.07 -13.53
C VAL A 123 10.55 -18.53 -13.63
N PRO A 124 9.92 -18.45 -14.83
CA PRO A 124 9.23 -17.30 -15.41
C PRO A 124 7.71 -17.32 -15.13
N ILE A 125 7.11 -16.15 -14.88
CA ILE A 125 5.65 -15.99 -14.96
C ILE A 125 5.31 -15.83 -16.45
N ASP A 126 5.02 -16.92 -17.13
CA ASP A 126 4.33 -16.89 -18.42
C ASP A 126 2.85 -16.65 -18.15
N ASP A 127 2.33 -15.50 -18.59
CA ASP A 127 0.91 -15.13 -18.49
C ASP A 127 0.04 -15.89 -19.53
N ARG A 128 0.24 -17.21 -19.64
CA ARG A 128 -0.60 -18.11 -20.45
C ARG A 128 -1.00 -19.36 -19.67
N LEU A 129 -2.28 -19.36 -19.25
CA LEU A 129 -3.19 -20.48 -19.00
C LEU A 129 -2.66 -21.77 -18.32
N LEU A 130 -3.28 -22.16 -17.18
CA LEU A 130 -3.27 -23.50 -16.53
C LEU A 130 -1.88 -23.93 -15.99
N GLU A 131 -1.66 -24.45 -14.77
CA GLU A 131 -2.37 -25.47 -13.99
C GLU A 131 -1.79 -25.56 -12.55
N ALA A 132 -2.38 -26.41 -11.69
CA ALA A 132 -2.22 -26.47 -10.24
C ALA A 132 -0.90 -27.09 -9.71
N ARG A 133 -0.43 -26.62 -8.54
CA ARG A 133 0.15 -27.52 -7.52
C ARG A 133 0.12 -26.91 -6.11
N ARG A 134 -0.28 -27.75 -5.15
CA ARG A 134 -0.29 -27.56 -3.70
C ARG A 134 1.14 -27.66 -3.15
N ASP A 135 1.38 -27.05 -1.99
CA ASP A 135 1.85 -27.70 -0.75
C ASP A 135 2.06 -26.61 0.33
N GLY A 136 1.54 -26.87 1.54
CA GLY A 136 1.44 -25.90 2.63
C GLY A 136 2.69 -25.81 3.51
N THR A 137 2.62 -24.96 4.55
CA THR A 137 3.06 -25.13 5.96
C THR A 137 3.17 -23.72 6.61
N GLY A 138 2.44 -23.47 7.72
CA GLY A 138 2.63 -22.28 8.61
C GLY A 138 3.82 -22.48 9.58
N PRO A 139 3.93 -21.85 10.78
CA PRO A 139 3.06 -20.88 11.48
C PRO A 139 3.83 -19.68 12.12
N GLY A 140 3.15 -18.84 12.93
CA GLY A 140 3.80 -18.03 13.97
C GLY A 140 3.01 -16.81 14.48
N ALA A 141 2.27 -16.97 15.58
CA ALA A 141 1.45 -15.95 16.24
C ALA A 141 2.25 -15.06 17.23
N GLY A 142 1.73 -13.85 17.50
CA GLY A 142 2.10 -12.99 18.63
C GLY A 142 0.89 -12.17 19.10
N GLU A 143 0.52 -12.34 20.37
CA GLU A 143 -0.67 -11.77 21.05
C GLU A 143 -0.38 -10.40 21.71
N GLU A 144 -1.43 -9.55 21.85
CA GLU A 144 -1.80 -8.68 23.01
C GLU A 144 -2.89 -7.63 22.58
N PRO A 145 -3.70 -7.03 23.49
CA PRO A 145 -5.13 -7.38 23.61
C PRO A 145 -6.12 -6.19 23.47
N GLY A 146 -7.39 -6.52 23.18
CA GLY A 146 -8.52 -5.59 23.18
C GLY A 146 -9.88 -6.30 23.03
N ALA A 147 -10.50 -6.62 24.16
CA ALA A 147 -11.73 -7.38 24.41
C ALA A 147 -12.77 -7.52 23.26
N ARG A 148 -12.81 -8.73 22.68
CA ARG A 148 -13.98 -9.48 22.20
C ARG A 148 -13.88 -10.89 22.83
N SER A 149 -14.94 -11.72 22.86
CA SER A 149 -14.81 -13.06 23.47
C SER A 149 -13.64 -13.80 22.82
N PRO A 150 -12.79 -14.52 23.57
CA PRO A 150 -11.70 -15.28 22.97
C PRO A 150 -12.20 -16.16 21.82
N GLU A 151 -13.35 -16.83 21.97
CA GLU A 151 -13.93 -17.67 20.91
C GLU A 151 -14.30 -16.87 19.64
N ASP A 152 -14.83 -15.66 19.78
CA ASP A 152 -15.18 -14.79 18.63
C ASP A 152 -13.93 -14.24 17.94
N LEU A 153 -12.88 -13.92 18.71
CA LEU A 153 -11.59 -13.48 18.18
C LEU A 153 -10.86 -14.61 17.45
N TYR A 154 -10.89 -15.82 18.00
CA TYR A 154 -10.32 -17.01 17.35
C TYR A 154 -11.09 -17.35 16.08
N GLY A 155 -12.43 -17.34 16.11
CA GLY A 155 -13.26 -17.57 14.93
C GLY A 155 -13.01 -16.56 13.80
N ASP A 156 -12.89 -15.28 14.14
CA ASP A 156 -12.53 -14.24 13.17
C ASP A 156 -11.12 -14.42 12.61
N LEU A 157 -10.14 -14.72 13.46
CA LEU A 157 -8.75 -14.93 13.04
C LEU A 157 -8.64 -16.13 12.09
N GLU A 158 -9.30 -17.23 12.43
CA GLU A 158 -9.36 -18.43 11.60
C GLU A 158 -10.03 -18.16 10.24
N LEU A 159 -11.14 -17.40 10.24
CA LEU A 159 -11.80 -16.97 9.00
C LEU A 159 -10.89 -16.08 8.15
N TRP A 160 -10.18 -15.12 8.77
CA TRP A 160 -9.23 -14.26 8.09
C TRP A 160 -8.07 -15.06 7.48
N GLN A 161 -7.49 -15.99 8.23
CA GLN A 161 -6.44 -16.87 7.73
C GLN A 161 -6.94 -17.74 6.56
N ALA A 162 -8.15 -18.29 6.66
CA ALA A 162 -8.75 -19.06 5.58
C ALA A 162 -8.99 -18.20 4.34
N LEU A 163 -9.43 -16.95 4.50
CA LEU A 163 -9.59 -16.01 3.40
C LEU A 163 -8.24 -15.70 2.74
N GLN A 164 -7.18 -15.44 3.52
CA GLN A 164 -5.85 -15.19 2.97
C GLN A 164 -5.35 -16.39 2.14
N LEU A 165 -5.45 -17.60 2.69
CA LEU A 165 -5.09 -18.82 1.94
C LEU A 165 -5.91 -18.98 0.66
N ALA A 166 -7.22 -18.68 0.71
CA ALA A 166 -8.07 -18.74 -0.47
C ALA A 166 -7.71 -17.68 -1.52
N LEU A 167 -7.29 -16.49 -1.09
CA LEU A 167 -6.78 -15.43 -1.97
C LEU A 167 -5.44 -15.84 -2.60
N ASP A 168 -4.56 -16.49 -1.85
CA ASP A 168 -3.24 -16.94 -2.32
C ASP A 168 -3.32 -17.93 -3.47
N GLU A 169 -4.40 -18.72 -3.53
CA GLU A 169 -4.65 -19.63 -4.64
C GLU A 169 -5.22 -18.94 -5.90
N LEU A 170 -5.60 -17.66 -5.83
CA LEU A 170 -6.10 -16.92 -6.99
C LEU A 170 -4.95 -16.49 -7.92
N PRO A 171 -5.18 -16.53 -9.25
CA PRO A 171 -4.31 -15.87 -10.22
C PRO A 171 -4.19 -14.38 -9.92
N TRP A 172 -3.01 -13.80 -10.20
CA TRP A 172 -2.66 -12.40 -9.90
C TRP A 172 -3.80 -11.42 -10.23
N ASN A 173 -4.28 -11.42 -11.47
CA ASN A 173 -5.31 -10.47 -11.91
C ASN A 173 -6.67 -10.69 -11.24
N GLN A 174 -7.03 -11.92 -10.86
CA GLN A 174 -8.25 -12.20 -10.10
C GLN A 174 -8.13 -11.67 -8.69
N ARG A 175 -6.99 -11.95 -8.04
CA ARG A 175 -6.67 -11.49 -6.69
C ARG A 175 -6.65 -9.95 -6.64
N ALA A 176 -5.90 -9.31 -7.53
CA ALA A 176 -5.76 -7.87 -7.60
C ALA A 176 -7.10 -7.16 -7.85
N CYS A 177 -7.90 -7.64 -8.82
CA CYS A 177 -9.24 -7.08 -9.05
C CYS A 177 -10.12 -7.20 -7.82
N TRP A 178 -10.10 -8.36 -7.15
CA TRP A 178 -10.92 -8.60 -5.96
C TRP A 178 -10.51 -7.70 -4.79
N VAL A 179 -9.21 -7.59 -4.49
CA VAL A 179 -8.70 -6.73 -3.41
C VAL A 179 -9.04 -5.27 -3.67
N LEU A 180 -8.79 -4.77 -4.89
CA LEU A 180 -9.15 -3.39 -5.22
C LEU A 180 -10.65 -3.13 -5.12
N ARG A 181 -11.49 -4.11 -5.45
CA ARG A 181 -12.95 -3.96 -5.42
C ARG A 181 -13.53 -4.07 -4.02
N GLU A 182 -13.23 -5.16 -3.31
CA GLU A 182 -13.91 -5.54 -2.07
C GLU A 182 -13.20 -4.97 -0.83
N ILE A 183 -11.88 -4.75 -0.89
CA ILE A 183 -11.12 -4.16 0.23
C ILE A 183 -10.95 -2.65 0.04
N ASP A 184 -10.53 -2.21 -1.15
CA ASP A 184 -10.24 -0.79 -1.39
C ASP A 184 -11.44 0.03 -1.94
N GLY A 185 -12.53 -0.64 -2.32
CA GLY A 185 -13.78 -0.01 -2.75
C GLY A 185 -13.74 0.62 -4.16
N ARG A 186 -12.80 0.22 -5.03
CA ARG A 186 -12.61 0.84 -6.34
C ARG A 186 -13.74 0.53 -7.33
N SER A 187 -14.04 1.51 -8.19
CA SER A 187 -14.88 1.32 -9.38
C SER A 187 -14.19 0.43 -10.42
N TYR A 188 -14.96 -0.12 -11.35
CA TYR A 188 -14.39 -0.96 -12.40
C TYR A 188 -13.45 -0.20 -13.34
N ASP A 189 -13.72 1.09 -13.55
CA ASP A 189 -12.88 1.94 -14.40
C ASP A 189 -11.58 2.32 -13.68
N GLU A 190 -11.60 2.60 -12.37
CA GLU A 190 -10.37 2.78 -11.60
C GLU A 190 -9.51 1.50 -11.61
N ILE A 191 -10.12 0.31 -11.44
CA ILE A 191 -9.39 -0.97 -11.50
C ILE A 191 -8.81 -1.20 -12.89
N SER A 192 -9.58 -0.89 -13.94
CA SER A 192 -9.15 -0.95 -15.35
C SER A 192 -7.89 -0.11 -15.56
N SER A 193 -7.89 1.14 -15.11
CA SER A 193 -6.73 2.03 -15.20
C SER A 193 -5.55 1.57 -14.33
N THR A 194 -5.79 1.13 -13.09
CA THR A 194 -4.75 0.67 -12.17
C THR A 194 -3.99 -0.56 -12.68
N LEU A 195 -4.71 -1.55 -13.21
CA LEU A 195 -4.13 -2.82 -13.66
C LEU A 195 -3.83 -2.87 -15.16
N ASN A 196 -4.13 -1.79 -15.90
CA ASN A 196 -4.03 -1.73 -17.36
C ASN A 196 -4.80 -2.88 -18.07
N LEU A 197 -6.05 -3.08 -17.65
CA LEU A 197 -6.99 -4.10 -18.18
C LEU A 197 -8.23 -3.40 -18.75
N SER A 198 -8.97 -4.01 -19.67
CA SER A 198 -10.27 -3.46 -20.07
C SER A 198 -11.33 -3.68 -18.99
N THR A 199 -12.32 -2.78 -18.87
CA THR A 199 -13.43 -2.92 -17.90
C THR A 199 -14.18 -4.25 -18.07
N THR A 200 -14.27 -4.79 -19.30
CA THR A 200 -14.83 -6.13 -19.57
C THR A 200 -14.00 -7.24 -18.94
N VAL A 201 -12.66 -7.17 -19.06
CA VAL A 201 -11.75 -8.12 -18.40
C VAL A 201 -11.88 -8.04 -16.89
N VAL A 202 -11.95 -6.83 -16.31
CA VAL A 202 -12.14 -6.63 -14.86
C VAL A 202 -13.40 -7.34 -14.35
N ARG A 203 -14.55 -7.17 -15.02
CA ARG A 203 -15.79 -7.87 -14.65
C ARG A 203 -15.63 -9.39 -14.67
N GLY A 204 -14.98 -9.92 -15.70
CA GLY A 204 -14.69 -11.35 -15.81
C GLY A 204 -13.77 -11.87 -14.71
N GLN A 205 -12.73 -11.12 -14.36
CA GLN A 205 -11.81 -11.48 -13.26
C GLN A 205 -12.53 -11.48 -11.90
N LEU A 206 -13.33 -10.46 -11.62
CA LEU A 206 -14.13 -10.39 -10.39
C LEU A 206 -15.12 -11.53 -10.27
N HIS A 207 -15.83 -11.85 -11.36
CA HIS A 207 -16.75 -12.98 -11.37
C HIS A 207 -16.03 -14.30 -11.04
N ARG A 208 -14.86 -14.54 -11.67
CA ARG A 208 -14.06 -15.75 -11.39
C ARG A 208 -13.51 -15.77 -9.97
N ALA A 209 -12.98 -14.65 -9.48
CA ALA A 209 -12.49 -14.51 -8.11
C ALA A 209 -13.57 -14.85 -7.09
N ARG A 210 -14.75 -14.23 -7.21
CA ARG A 210 -15.90 -14.49 -6.31
C ARG A 210 -16.33 -15.95 -6.35
N ARG A 211 -16.44 -16.57 -7.54
CA ARG A 211 -16.77 -18.00 -7.65
C ARG A 211 -15.71 -18.90 -7.04
N ALA A 212 -14.43 -18.58 -7.19
CA ALA A 212 -13.33 -19.36 -6.63
C ALA A 212 -13.29 -19.26 -5.11
N LEU A 213 -13.46 -18.06 -4.56
CA LEU A 213 -13.53 -17.82 -3.12
C LEU A 213 -14.78 -18.46 -2.50
N ALA A 214 -15.96 -18.32 -3.13
CA ALA A 214 -17.19 -18.94 -2.63
C ALA A 214 -17.08 -20.46 -2.49
N ARG A 215 -16.37 -21.14 -3.42
CA ARG A 215 -16.12 -22.59 -3.32
C ARG A 215 -15.14 -22.93 -2.20
N ARG A 216 -14.07 -22.15 -2.03
CA ARG A 216 -13.05 -22.41 -1.00
C ARG A 216 -13.52 -22.08 0.41
N MET A 217 -14.36 -21.05 0.52
CA MET A 217 -14.90 -20.57 1.79
C MET A 217 -16.27 -21.20 2.13
N GLU A 218 -16.70 -22.25 1.41
CA GLU A 218 -18.02 -22.86 1.61
C GLU A 218 -18.22 -23.41 3.02
N GLN A 219 -17.18 -24.01 3.60
CA GLN A 219 -17.20 -24.54 4.98
C GLN A 219 -17.31 -23.46 6.05
N TRP A 220 -16.96 -22.21 5.73
CA TRP A 220 -16.95 -21.05 6.63
C TRP A 220 -18.27 -20.25 6.59
N ARG A 221 -19.25 -20.70 5.81
CA ARG A 221 -20.53 -20.00 5.59
C ARG A 221 -21.63 -20.39 6.60
N ARG A 222 -21.29 -21.15 7.66
CA ARG A 222 -22.24 -21.68 8.65
C ARG A 222 -22.44 -20.73 9.82
#